data_AF-A0AA35ZS14-F1
#
_entry.id   AF-A0AA35ZS14-F1
#
_cell.length_a   1.000
_cell.length_b   1.000
_cell.length_c   1.000
_cell.angle_alpha   90.00
_cell.angle_beta   90.00
_cell.angle_gamma   90.00
#
_symmetry.space_group_name_H-M   'P 1'
#
loop_
_entity.id
_entity.type
_entity.pdbx_description
1 polymer ?
#
loop_
_entity_poly.entity_id
_entity_poly.type
_entity_poly.pdbx_seq_one_letter_code
_entity_poly.pdbx_strand_id
1 'polypeptide(L)'
;MTIRPQLVMWHVWSTKEKVNVGKLVNKCQCGRQRHASFDGFIESRSTDSHQNDDDFIERAIHLSSVLLEAAKRSARKRSSVHNASVWPLTPDLTIKVFSMLDTQSLFCAGATCSFFKMCTIDPLSYININLGTLIPKIKPKINNNKDAMVSTMIQRVGSALQSIKLGVEPPYIIDDDDDEWGIKRSQQLEESPFLTGSCLSSLSANGGVPGSRLRSLQLYKIKLKDKTTLSDALSACLSACHSLVELKFVGMMHVYISRILEAVSRYCRLLERFIFEFSGGRPDLVETSVCKEFVVNCPKITTLVLQACELFPSEAFELVKGFNELKYVDFSNCYSLTGAFLEDLATKGGGNSLEVMILRRVYNLDKVEVIKFLRALLAGKFRQLRHFDISASGGLVDTGDGSDLRYGVRYGGQFIYL
;
A
#
# COMPACT_ATOMS: atom_id res chain seq x y z
N MET A 1 -0.36 0.97 -31.17
CA MET A 1 0.09 -0.41 -31.46
C MET A 1 -0.42 -1.29 -30.33
N THR A 2 -1.57 -1.91 -30.54
CA THR A 2 -2.37 -2.56 -29.50
C THR A 2 -2.00 -4.04 -29.47
N ILE A 3 -1.12 -4.44 -28.56
CA ILE A 3 -0.82 -5.86 -28.36
C ILE A 3 -1.90 -6.42 -27.43
N ARG A 4 -2.91 -7.07 -28.00
CA ARG A 4 -3.73 -8.05 -27.27
C ARG A 4 -2.89 -9.33 -27.17
N PRO A 5 -2.39 -9.73 -25.98
CA PRO A 5 -1.76 -11.04 -25.85
C PRO A 5 -2.87 -12.08 -25.86
N GLN A 6 -2.73 -13.09 -26.71
CA GLN A 6 -3.56 -14.28 -26.72
C GLN A 6 -3.50 -14.97 -25.35
N LEU A 7 -4.46 -14.66 -24.48
CA LEU A 7 -4.69 -15.27 -23.17
C LEU A 7 -5.15 -16.75 -23.26
N VAL A 8 -5.24 -17.31 -24.46
CA VAL A 8 -5.86 -18.62 -24.71
C VAL A 8 -4.93 -19.80 -24.37
N MET A 9 -3.62 -19.59 -24.28
CA MET A 9 -2.68 -20.63 -23.86
C MET A 9 -2.61 -20.86 -22.34
N TRP A 10 -3.18 -19.96 -21.53
CA TRP A 10 -3.10 -20.05 -20.06
C TRP A 10 -4.08 -21.08 -19.47
N HIS A 11 -5.18 -21.40 -20.16
CA HIS A 11 -6.19 -22.32 -19.62
C HIS A 11 -5.84 -23.81 -19.80
N VAL A 12 -4.92 -24.15 -20.72
CA VAL A 12 -4.61 -25.55 -21.04
C VAL A 12 -3.51 -26.15 -20.15
N TRP A 13 -2.71 -25.32 -19.47
CA TRP A 13 -1.57 -25.79 -18.66
C TRP A 13 -1.83 -25.84 -17.14
N SER A 14 -3.05 -25.56 -16.69
CA SER A 14 -3.40 -25.48 -15.25
C SER A 14 -4.14 -26.72 -14.70
N THR A 15 -4.31 -27.79 -15.47
CA THR A 15 -4.93 -29.02 -14.96
C THR A 15 -3.89 -30.09 -14.66
N LYS A 16 -3.50 -30.13 -13.38
CA LYS A 16 -3.04 -31.26 -12.54
C LYS A 16 -1.75 -30.92 -11.79
N GLU A 17 -1.92 -30.33 -10.61
CA GLU A 17 -1.35 -30.87 -9.35
C GLU A 17 -1.70 -29.91 -8.21
N LYS A 18 -2.49 -30.39 -7.24
CA LYS A 18 -2.64 -29.74 -5.94
C LYS A 18 -1.30 -29.89 -5.21
N VAL A 19 -0.47 -28.85 -5.19
CA VAL A 19 0.76 -28.84 -4.38
C VAL A 19 0.50 -28.14 -3.06
N ASN A 20 0.62 -28.92 -1.99
CA ASN A 20 0.52 -28.47 -0.60
C ASN A 20 1.80 -27.69 -0.25
N VAL A 21 1.67 -26.38 -0.05
CA VAL A 21 2.81 -25.48 0.19
C VAL A 21 3.18 -25.49 1.67
N GLY A 22 4.13 -26.36 2.03
CA GLY A 22 4.70 -26.39 3.38
C GLY A 22 6.08 -27.04 3.38
N LYS A 23 7.07 -26.28 3.88
CA LYS A 23 8.51 -26.60 4.05
C LYS A 23 9.41 -26.31 2.85
N LEU A 24 10.15 -25.21 2.93
CA LEU A 24 11.42 -25.02 2.22
C LEU A 24 12.31 -24.04 3.00
N VAL A 25 12.97 -24.57 4.04
CA VAL A 25 14.22 -24.03 4.58
C VAL A 25 15.13 -25.24 4.82
N ASN A 26 16.11 -25.47 3.93
CA ASN A 26 17.51 -25.63 4.32
C ASN A 26 18.45 -25.93 3.14
N LYS A 27 19.69 -25.52 3.40
CA LYS A 27 20.89 -25.34 2.58
C LYS A 27 21.26 -26.42 1.55
N CYS A 28 21.93 -25.93 0.51
CA CYS A 28 22.78 -26.67 -0.41
C CYS A 28 24.04 -27.20 0.28
N GLN A 29 24.26 -28.52 0.21
CA GLN A 29 25.57 -29.17 0.17
C GLN A 29 25.35 -30.67 -0.12
N CYS A 30 25.34 -31.09 -1.40
CA CYS A 30 25.40 -32.53 -1.73
C CYS A 30 25.81 -32.76 -3.20
N GLY A 31 27.00 -32.26 -3.55
CA GLY A 31 27.61 -32.45 -4.86
C GLY A 31 28.66 -33.58 -4.92
N ARG A 32 29.23 -34.00 -3.79
CA ARG A 32 30.35 -34.99 -3.77
C ARG A 32 30.07 -36.29 -3.02
N GLN A 33 28.91 -36.46 -2.40
CA GLN A 33 28.63 -37.61 -1.51
C GLN A 33 27.89 -38.78 -2.19
N ARG A 34 27.54 -38.68 -3.48
CA ARG A 34 26.62 -39.63 -4.13
C ARG A 34 27.25 -40.85 -4.78
N HIS A 35 28.54 -40.83 -5.12
CA HIS A 35 29.22 -42.03 -5.62
C HIS A 35 29.59 -42.97 -4.48
N ALA A 36 30.10 -42.44 -3.37
CA ALA A 36 30.55 -43.25 -2.23
C ALA A 36 29.42 -43.97 -1.47
N SER A 37 28.17 -43.48 -1.50
CA SER A 37 27.08 -44.08 -0.71
C SER A 37 26.32 -45.19 -1.42
N PHE A 38 26.41 -45.29 -2.74
CA PHE A 38 25.71 -46.33 -3.52
C PHE A 38 26.59 -47.57 -3.65
N ASP A 39 27.89 -47.36 -3.89
CA ASP A 39 28.87 -48.44 -4.03
C ASP A 39 29.10 -49.17 -2.70
N GLY A 40 29.22 -48.44 -1.59
CA GLY A 40 29.40 -49.03 -0.25
C GLY A 40 28.19 -49.82 0.29
N PHE A 41 27.03 -49.73 -0.37
CA PHE A 41 25.80 -50.43 0.05
C PHE A 41 25.53 -51.70 -0.80
N ILE A 42 26.07 -51.76 -2.03
CA ILE A 42 26.11 -53.00 -2.82
C ILE A 42 27.11 -53.98 -2.19
N GLU A 43 28.19 -53.46 -1.58
CA GLU A 43 29.25 -54.25 -0.93
C GLU A 43 28.88 -54.83 0.43
N SER A 44 27.82 -54.38 1.12
CA SER A 44 27.42 -54.92 2.43
C SER A 44 26.70 -56.28 2.34
N ARG A 45 26.90 -57.02 1.25
CA ARG A 45 26.25 -58.30 0.97
C ARG A 45 27.20 -59.45 1.30
N SER A 46 27.50 -59.62 2.58
CA SER A 46 27.97 -60.89 3.12
C SER A 46 27.75 -60.91 4.62
N THR A 47 27.19 -62.01 5.10
CA THR A 47 27.00 -62.42 6.51
C THR A 47 25.96 -61.63 7.30
N ASP A 48 24.69 -62.08 7.24
CA ASP A 48 24.09 -62.76 8.40
C ASP A 48 22.68 -63.29 8.12
N SER A 49 22.40 -64.44 8.70
CA SER A 49 21.22 -65.30 8.52
C SER A 49 19.96 -64.79 9.23
N HIS A 50 18.84 -64.75 8.49
CA HIS A 50 17.46 -65.02 8.90
C HIS A 50 16.81 -64.29 10.11
N GLN A 51 17.18 -63.05 10.43
CA GLN A 51 16.42 -62.25 11.41
C GLN A 51 16.20 -60.77 11.06
N ASN A 52 16.40 -60.38 9.79
CA ASN A 52 16.42 -58.97 9.35
C ASN A 52 15.55 -58.69 8.10
N ASP A 53 14.46 -59.44 7.89
CA ASP A 53 13.60 -59.26 6.71
C ASP A 53 12.84 -57.92 6.75
N ASP A 54 12.29 -57.54 7.91
CA ASP A 54 11.60 -56.23 8.08
C ASP A 54 12.58 -55.05 7.90
N ASP A 55 13.78 -55.22 8.41
CA ASP A 55 14.88 -54.26 8.36
C ASP A 55 15.38 -54.08 6.91
N PHE A 56 15.39 -55.17 6.14
CA PHE A 56 15.65 -55.15 4.69
C PHE A 56 14.51 -54.47 3.91
N ILE A 57 13.25 -54.75 4.24
CA ILE A 57 12.07 -54.14 3.61
C ILE A 57 12.05 -52.63 3.87
N GLU A 58 12.30 -52.18 5.10
CA GLU A 58 12.35 -50.75 5.44
C GLU A 58 13.47 -50.02 4.68
N ARG A 59 14.66 -50.63 4.59
CA ARG A 59 15.78 -50.11 3.79
C ARG A 59 15.44 -50.04 2.29
N ALA A 60 14.75 -51.04 1.74
CA ALA A 60 14.29 -51.04 0.35
C ALA A 60 13.21 -49.97 0.07
N ILE A 61 12.28 -49.76 1.00
CA ILE A 61 11.28 -48.69 0.94
C ILE A 61 11.96 -47.32 1.00
N HIS A 62 12.93 -47.14 1.90
CA HIS A 62 13.69 -45.89 1.98
C HIS A 62 14.46 -45.62 0.68
N LEU A 63 15.16 -46.62 0.13
CA LEU A 63 15.92 -46.49 -1.10
C LEU A 63 15.02 -46.16 -2.30
N SER A 64 13.89 -46.86 -2.45
CA SER A 64 12.93 -46.60 -3.53
C SER A 64 12.33 -45.19 -3.44
N SER A 65 12.07 -44.68 -2.24
CA SER A 65 11.65 -43.29 -2.00
C SER A 65 12.73 -42.29 -2.42
N VAL A 66 13.99 -42.51 -2.04
CA VAL A 66 15.12 -41.65 -2.42
C VAL A 66 15.36 -41.66 -3.93
N LEU A 67 15.30 -42.83 -4.57
CA LEU A 67 15.44 -42.98 -6.03
C LEU A 67 14.28 -42.31 -6.78
N LEU A 68 13.05 -42.46 -6.31
CA LEU A 68 11.88 -41.80 -6.89
C LEU A 68 12.01 -40.27 -6.81
N GLU A 69 12.45 -39.73 -5.67
CA GLU A 69 12.69 -38.29 -5.55
C GLU A 69 13.86 -37.81 -6.42
N ALA A 70 14.92 -38.61 -6.56
CA ALA A 70 16.03 -38.32 -7.48
C ALA A 70 15.55 -38.30 -8.95
N ALA A 71 14.73 -39.27 -9.35
CA ALA A 71 14.15 -39.34 -10.70
C ALA A 71 13.22 -38.14 -10.97
N LYS A 72 12.31 -37.82 -10.04
CA LYS A 72 11.47 -36.61 -10.13
C LYS A 72 12.29 -35.33 -10.21
N ARG A 73 13.39 -35.23 -9.46
CA ARG A 73 14.30 -34.07 -9.50
C ARG A 73 15.01 -33.96 -10.86
N SER A 74 15.44 -35.08 -11.43
CA SER A 74 16.03 -35.14 -12.76
C SER A 74 15.03 -34.73 -13.85
N ALA A 75 13.80 -35.25 -13.79
CA ALA A 75 12.71 -34.87 -14.69
C ALA A 75 12.43 -33.36 -14.64
N ARG A 76 12.26 -32.79 -13.43
CA ARG A 76 12.06 -31.34 -13.23
C ARG A 76 13.21 -30.51 -13.83
N LYS A 77 14.47 -30.95 -13.69
CA LYS A 77 15.62 -30.26 -14.26
C LYS A 77 15.60 -30.27 -15.79
N ARG A 78 15.23 -31.39 -16.43
CA ARG A 78 15.07 -31.46 -17.90
C ARG A 78 13.95 -30.57 -18.40
N SER A 79 12.77 -30.60 -17.76
CA SER A 79 11.64 -29.71 -18.10
C SER A 79 12.01 -28.23 -17.94
N SER A 80 12.81 -27.88 -16.93
CA SER A 80 13.30 -26.51 -16.77
C SER A 80 14.15 -26.02 -17.95
N VAL A 81 15.05 -26.87 -18.44
CA VAL A 81 15.93 -26.53 -19.57
C VAL A 81 15.10 -26.38 -20.84
N HIS A 82 14.15 -27.29 -21.06
CA HIS A 82 13.21 -27.20 -22.16
C HIS A 82 12.38 -25.90 -22.10
N ASN A 83 11.79 -25.59 -20.94
CA ASN A 83 11.00 -24.38 -20.76
C ASN A 83 11.83 -23.11 -21.01
N ALA A 84 13.09 -23.07 -20.55
CA ALA A 84 13.99 -21.96 -20.85
C ALA A 84 14.32 -21.85 -22.35
N SER A 85 14.44 -22.98 -23.07
CA SER A 85 14.75 -23.00 -24.50
C SER A 85 13.55 -22.64 -25.40
N VAL A 86 12.33 -22.92 -24.96
CA VAL A 86 11.09 -22.64 -25.71
C VAL A 86 10.51 -21.28 -25.35
N TRP A 87 10.85 -20.74 -24.18
CA TRP A 87 10.42 -19.41 -23.78
C TRP A 87 11.06 -18.34 -24.69
N PRO A 88 10.26 -17.51 -25.39
CA PRO A 88 10.78 -16.63 -26.43
C PRO A 88 11.55 -15.42 -25.89
N LEU A 89 11.48 -15.14 -24.59
CA LEU A 89 12.11 -13.96 -24.00
C LEU A 89 13.40 -14.35 -23.26
N THR A 90 14.43 -13.53 -23.43
CA THR A 90 15.65 -13.60 -22.60
C THR A 90 15.33 -13.38 -21.10
N PRO A 91 16.21 -13.78 -20.17
CA PRO A 91 16.04 -13.49 -18.74
C PRO A 91 15.73 -12.02 -18.45
N ASP A 92 16.47 -11.08 -19.04
CA ASP A 92 16.31 -9.64 -18.79
C ASP A 92 14.93 -9.11 -19.21
N LEU A 93 14.48 -9.51 -20.40
CA LEU A 93 13.13 -9.18 -20.89
C LEU A 93 12.04 -9.85 -20.02
N THR A 94 12.28 -11.07 -19.53
CA THR A 94 11.35 -11.76 -18.63
C THR A 94 11.25 -11.04 -17.29
N ILE A 95 12.38 -10.61 -16.71
CA ILE A 95 12.44 -9.81 -15.48
C ILE A 95 11.70 -8.47 -15.67
N LYS A 96 11.89 -7.81 -16.82
CA LYS A 96 11.16 -6.57 -17.15
C LYS A 96 9.65 -6.79 -17.29
N VAL A 97 9.21 -7.92 -17.84
CA VAL A 97 7.79 -8.28 -17.85
C VAL A 97 7.31 -8.55 -16.42
N PHE A 98 8.10 -9.27 -15.62
CA PHE A 98 7.78 -9.59 -14.23
C PHE A 98 7.67 -8.35 -13.34
N SER A 99 8.48 -7.32 -13.58
CA SER A 99 8.39 -6.04 -12.86
C SER A 99 7.09 -5.28 -13.11
N MET A 100 6.31 -5.68 -14.12
CA MET A 100 4.99 -5.12 -14.46
C MET A 100 3.83 -5.96 -13.89
N LEU A 101 4.10 -7.14 -13.33
CA LEU A 101 3.09 -8.00 -12.73
C LEU A 101 2.75 -7.53 -11.31
N ASP A 102 1.51 -7.78 -10.88
CA ASP A 102 1.19 -7.67 -9.46
C ASP A 102 1.91 -8.75 -8.65
N THR A 103 2.09 -8.50 -7.36
CA THR A 103 2.88 -9.38 -6.48
C THR A 103 2.31 -10.80 -6.39
N GLN A 104 0.99 -10.99 -6.49
CA GLN A 104 0.39 -12.32 -6.48
C GLN A 104 0.68 -13.06 -7.79
N SER A 105 0.48 -12.42 -8.94
CA SER A 105 0.81 -12.99 -10.25
C SER A 105 2.29 -13.35 -10.35
N LEU A 106 3.18 -12.54 -9.76
CA LEU A 106 4.60 -12.81 -9.72
C LEU A 106 4.95 -14.06 -8.88
N PHE A 107 4.29 -14.25 -7.73
CA PHE A 107 4.42 -15.49 -6.96
C PHE A 107 3.93 -16.71 -7.75
N CYS A 108 2.81 -16.59 -8.47
CA CYS A 108 2.33 -17.64 -9.35
C CYS A 108 3.35 -17.95 -10.46
N ALA A 109 3.91 -16.92 -11.11
CA ALA A 109 4.93 -17.08 -12.14
C ALA A 109 6.15 -17.86 -11.62
N GLY A 110 6.67 -17.51 -10.44
CA GLY A 110 7.80 -18.19 -9.82
C GLY A 110 7.54 -19.67 -9.45
N ALA A 111 6.27 -20.07 -9.32
CA ALA A 111 5.86 -21.44 -9.04
C ALA A 111 5.73 -22.30 -10.32
N THR A 112 5.66 -21.70 -11.51
CA THR A 112 5.39 -22.44 -12.76
C THR A 112 6.56 -23.31 -13.23
N CYS A 113 7.78 -22.77 -13.21
CA CYS A 113 8.99 -23.49 -13.64
C CYS A 113 10.24 -22.85 -13.03
N SER A 114 11.37 -23.56 -13.05
CA SER A 114 12.60 -23.04 -12.46
C SER A 114 13.23 -21.88 -13.24
N PHE A 115 13.00 -21.75 -14.55
CA PHE A 115 13.43 -20.56 -15.30
C PHE A 115 12.73 -19.30 -14.77
N PHE A 116 11.40 -19.34 -14.61
CA PHE A 116 10.65 -18.24 -14.01
C PHE A 116 11.03 -18.03 -12.56
N LYS A 117 11.21 -19.11 -11.79
CA LYS A 117 11.71 -19.00 -10.41
C LYS A 117 13.03 -18.21 -10.36
N MET A 118 13.98 -18.47 -11.25
CA MET A 118 15.24 -17.74 -11.32
C MET A 118 15.02 -16.26 -11.65
N CYS A 119 14.16 -15.95 -12.62
CA CYS A 119 13.83 -14.56 -12.97
C CYS A 119 13.11 -13.84 -11.81
N THR A 120 12.18 -14.51 -11.13
CA THR A 120 11.47 -13.92 -9.98
C THR A 120 12.38 -13.67 -8.79
N ILE A 121 13.52 -14.37 -8.63
CA ILE A 121 14.45 -14.11 -7.53
C ILE A 121 15.16 -12.75 -7.71
N ASP A 122 15.22 -12.22 -8.93
CA ASP A 122 15.86 -10.95 -9.23
C ASP A 122 15.12 -9.77 -8.54
N PRO A 123 15.84 -8.86 -7.84
CA PRO A 123 15.24 -7.69 -7.18
C PRO A 123 14.40 -6.81 -8.11
N LEU A 124 14.77 -6.70 -9.39
CA LEU A 124 14.06 -5.88 -10.37
C LEU A 124 12.66 -6.44 -10.68
N SER A 125 12.41 -7.72 -10.44
CA SER A 125 11.07 -8.28 -10.54
C SER A 125 10.11 -7.69 -9.49
N TYR A 126 10.63 -7.14 -8.38
CA TYR A 126 9.85 -6.67 -7.23
C TYR A 126 10.00 -5.16 -6.98
N ILE A 127 10.27 -4.35 -8.01
CA ILE A 127 10.34 -2.88 -7.86
C ILE A 127 9.04 -2.27 -7.29
N ASN A 128 7.90 -2.95 -7.50
CA ASN A 128 6.59 -2.59 -6.97
C ASN A 128 6.04 -3.75 -6.13
N ILE A 129 5.86 -3.53 -4.83
CA ILE A 129 5.30 -4.51 -3.91
C ILE A 129 3.90 -4.08 -3.51
N ASN A 130 2.88 -4.90 -3.81
CA ASN A 130 1.52 -4.70 -3.35
C ASN A 130 1.05 -5.92 -2.56
N LEU A 131 0.94 -5.75 -1.25
CA LEU A 131 0.48 -6.80 -0.35
C LEU A 131 -0.98 -6.63 0.07
N GLY A 132 -1.71 -5.65 -0.47
CA GLY A 132 -3.10 -5.39 -0.07
C GLY A 132 -4.10 -6.46 -0.53
N THR A 133 -3.78 -7.21 -1.59
CA THR A 133 -4.64 -8.26 -2.15
C THR A 133 -4.42 -9.66 -1.54
N LEU A 134 -3.27 -9.87 -0.89
CA LEU A 134 -2.86 -11.17 -0.35
C LEU A 134 -3.54 -11.52 0.99
N ILE A 135 -4.18 -10.53 1.61
CA ILE A 135 -4.53 -10.57 3.03
C ILE A 135 -5.86 -11.30 3.34
N PRO A 136 -6.89 -11.36 2.47
CA PRO A 136 -8.12 -12.10 2.82
C PRO A 136 -8.02 -13.63 2.64
N LYS A 137 -7.09 -14.14 1.81
CA LYS A 137 -7.09 -15.55 1.36
C LYS A 137 -6.12 -16.47 2.09
N ILE A 138 -5.14 -15.90 2.79
CA ILE A 138 -4.21 -16.68 3.60
C ILE A 138 -4.67 -16.54 5.05
N LYS A 139 -5.53 -17.44 5.54
CA LYS A 139 -5.62 -17.71 6.99
C LYS A 139 -4.34 -18.47 7.35
N PRO A 140 -3.26 -17.80 7.80
CA PRO A 140 -2.02 -18.49 8.00
C PRO A 140 -2.16 -19.23 9.34
N LYS A 141 -2.03 -20.56 9.31
CA LYS A 141 -1.71 -21.36 10.49
C LYS A 141 -0.35 -20.98 11.13
N ILE A 142 0.34 -19.97 10.62
CA ILE A 142 1.63 -19.47 11.08
C ILE A 142 1.39 -18.23 11.91
N ASN A 143 1.40 -18.42 13.22
CA ASN A 143 1.40 -17.32 14.17
C ASN A 143 2.70 -16.49 14.02
N ASN A 144 2.59 -15.18 14.25
CA ASN A 144 3.63 -14.30 14.77
C ASN A 144 4.74 -13.69 13.87
N ASN A 145 4.77 -13.83 12.54
CA ASN A 145 5.87 -13.18 11.78
C ASN A 145 5.57 -12.53 10.42
N LYS A 146 4.42 -11.86 10.30
CA LYS A 146 4.04 -11.13 9.07
C LYS A 146 4.97 -9.95 8.79
N ASP A 147 5.35 -9.20 9.83
CA ASP A 147 6.24 -8.04 9.68
C ASP A 147 7.63 -8.45 9.20
N ALA A 148 8.23 -9.53 9.71
CA ALA A 148 9.54 -9.94 9.18
C ALA A 148 9.45 -10.51 7.76
N MET A 149 8.31 -11.06 7.33
CA MET A 149 8.13 -11.41 5.92
C MET A 149 8.20 -10.16 5.05
N VAL A 150 7.46 -9.10 5.41
CA VAL A 150 7.49 -7.81 4.71
C VAL A 150 8.91 -7.22 4.74
N SER A 151 9.55 -7.19 5.91
CA SER A 151 10.92 -6.70 6.07
C SER A 151 11.92 -7.49 5.22
N THR A 152 11.78 -8.81 5.14
CA THR A 152 12.64 -9.66 4.29
C THR A 152 12.43 -9.35 2.80
N MET A 153 11.19 -9.10 2.38
CA MET A 153 10.91 -8.70 1.00
C MET A 153 11.56 -7.35 0.69
N ILE A 154 11.37 -6.34 1.54
CA ILE A 154 11.97 -5.02 1.39
C ILE A 154 13.51 -5.11 1.30
N GLN A 155 14.13 -5.87 2.22
CA GLN A 155 15.58 -6.06 2.24
C GLN A 155 16.11 -6.78 0.99
N ARG A 156 15.37 -7.75 0.45
CA ARG A 156 15.76 -8.48 -0.77
C ARG A 156 15.71 -7.59 -2.01
N VAL A 157 14.71 -6.72 -2.10
CA VAL A 157 14.62 -5.76 -3.22
C VAL A 157 15.70 -4.69 -3.09
N GLY A 158 15.98 -4.23 -1.87
CA GLY A 158 17.01 -3.24 -1.60
C GLY A 158 16.75 -1.94 -2.37
N SER A 159 17.79 -1.37 -2.98
CA SER A 159 17.73 -0.09 -3.69
C SER A 159 16.86 -0.09 -4.95
N ALA A 160 16.39 -1.24 -5.41
CA ALA A 160 15.50 -1.31 -6.57
C ALA A 160 14.04 -0.94 -6.24
N LEU A 161 13.68 -0.86 -4.95
CA LEU A 161 12.30 -0.64 -4.51
C LEU A 161 11.80 0.77 -4.89
N GLN A 162 10.67 0.85 -5.57
CA GLN A 162 10.07 2.10 -6.04
C GLN A 162 8.66 2.34 -5.50
N SER A 163 7.86 1.30 -5.28
CA SER A 163 6.53 1.43 -4.71
C SER A 163 6.22 0.31 -3.72
N ILE A 164 5.57 0.67 -2.62
CA ILE A 164 5.08 -0.30 -1.64
C ILE A 164 3.66 0.06 -1.18
N LYS A 165 2.75 -0.91 -1.29
CA LYS A 165 1.39 -0.86 -0.76
C LYS A 165 1.21 -1.96 0.29
N LEU A 166 1.00 -1.56 1.54
CA LEU A 166 0.88 -2.44 2.70
C LEU A 166 -0.50 -2.32 3.34
N GLY A 167 -1.08 -3.47 3.68
CA GLY A 167 -2.39 -3.56 4.32
C GLY A 167 -3.56 -3.51 3.35
N VAL A 168 -4.77 -3.70 3.88
CA VAL A 168 -6.00 -3.83 3.10
C VAL A 168 -6.71 -2.49 3.05
N GLU A 169 -6.93 -2.00 1.84
CA GLU A 169 -7.78 -0.84 1.59
C GLU A 169 -9.20 -1.19 2.07
N PRO A 170 -9.78 -0.42 3.02
CA PRO A 170 -11.17 -0.63 3.39
C PRO A 170 -12.05 -0.51 2.13
N PRO A 171 -13.07 -1.35 1.98
CA PRO A 171 -14.06 -1.11 0.92
C PRO A 171 -14.63 0.30 1.11
N TYR A 172 -14.60 1.10 0.04
CA TYR A 172 -15.19 2.44 0.00
C TYR A 172 -16.62 2.36 0.53
N ILE A 173 -16.97 3.21 1.49
CA ILE A 173 -18.34 3.37 1.94
C ILE A 173 -19.09 4.01 0.77
N ILE A 174 -19.98 3.24 0.14
CA ILE A 174 -21.04 3.79 -0.70
C ILE A 174 -21.90 4.65 0.23
N ASP A 175 -22.14 5.90 -0.20
CA ASP A 175 -23.06 6.84 0.44
C ASP A 175 -24.42 6.16 0.65
N ASP A 176 -24.67 5.69 1.87
CA ASP A 176 -26.02 5.47 2.38
C ASP A 176 -26.31 6.61 3.36
N ASP A 177 -27.39 7.32 3.08
CA ASP A 177 -27.87 8.57 3.70
C ASP A 177 -28.40 8.41 5.15
N ASP A 178 -28.00 7.37 5.89
CA ASP A 178 -28.52 7.16 7.24
C ASP A 178 -27.58 7.68 8.33
N ASP A 179 -28.09 8.68 9.06
CA ASP A 179 -27.54 9.43 10.20
C ASP A 179 -27.21 8.57 11.46
N GLU A 180 -26.64 7.37 11.29
CA GLU A 180 -26.31 6.48 12.41
C GLU A 180 -24.94 5.79 12.26
N TRP A 181 -23.92 6.51 11.77
CA TRP A 181 -22.73 5.84 11.21
C TRP A 181 -21.33 6.38 11.58
N GLY A 182 -21.10 6.65 12.87
CA GLY A 182 -19.74 6.78 13.44
C GLY A 182 -19.32 5.62 14.36
N ILE A 183 -20.28 4.86 14.92
CA ILE A 183 -20.02 3.94 16.05
C ILE A 183 -20.29 2.46 15.70
N LYS A 184 -21.05 2.13 14.64
CA LYS A 184 -21.50 0.74 14.38
C LYS A 184 -20.61 -0.12 13.43
N ARG A 185 -19.79 0.38 12.48
CA ARG A 185 -18.82 -0.50 11.74
C ARG A 185 -17.56 -0.82 12.51
N SER A 186 -17.21 -0.07 13.56
CA SER A 186 -16.01 -0.43 14.35
C SER A 186 -16.16 -1.83 14.97
N GLN A 187 -17.38 -2.34 15.10
CA GLN A 187 -17.67 -3.69 15.59
C GLN A 187 -17.88 -4.75 14.50
N GLN A 188 -18.13 -4.37 13.24
CA GLN A 188 -18.26 -5.36 12.15
C GLN A 188 -16.95 -5.45 11.37
N LEU A 189 -16.18 -6.46 11.77
CA LEU A 189 -14.84 -6.83 11.33
C LEU A 189 -13.71 -6.13 12.08
N GLU A 190 -13.67 -6.31 13.42
CA GLU A 190 -12.42 -6.38 14.19
C GLU A 190 -11.53 -7.53 13.65
N GLU A 191 -11.08 -7.43 12.40
CA GLU A 191 -9.87 -8.14 12.00
C GLU A 191 -8.71 -7.32 12.54
N SER A 192 -8.06 -7.86 13.57
CA SER A 192 -6.84 -7.29 14.16
C SER A 192 -5.89 -6.85 13.04
N PRO A 193 -5.37 -5.60 13.07
CA PRO A 193 -4.64 -5.08 11.93
C PRO A 193 -3.41 -5.96 11.63
N PHE A 194 -3.25 -6.29 10.35
CA PHE A 194 -2.46 -7.43 9.87
C PHE A 194 -0.93 -7.25 10.04
N LEU A 195 -0.45 -5.99 9.96
CA LEU A 195 0.96 -5.60 10.10
C LEU A 195 1.12 -4.64 11.26
N THR A 196 2.33 -4.57 11.81
CA THR A 196 2.72 -3.50 12.73
C THR A 196 3.71 -2.53 12.10
N GLY A 197 3.87 -1.34 12.69
CA GLY A 197 4.87 -0.36 12.25
C GLY A 197 6.31 -0.89 12.18
N SER A 198 6.61 -2.03 12.83
CA SER A 198 7.92 -2.67 12.73
C SER A 198 8.30 -3.11 11.31
N CYS A 199 7.34 -3.37 10.42
CA CYS A 199 7.62 -3.69 9.02
C CYS A 199 8.37 -2.54 8.28
N LEU A 200 8.17 -1.29 8.72
CA LEU A 200 8.79 -0.10 8.11
C LEU A 200 10.26 0.07 8.49
N SER A 201 10.71 -0.52 9.60
CA SER A 201 12.12 -0.44 10.04
C SER A 201 13.12 -0.97 9.01
N SER A 202 12.66 -1.85 8.13
CA SER A 202 13.47 -2.38 7.03
C SER A 202 13.78 -1.35 5.95
N LEU A 203 13.00 -0.28 5.83
CA LEU A 203 13.24 0.82 4.87
C LEU A 203 14.42 1.68 5.30
N SER A 204 14.62 1.85 6.61
CA SER A 204 15.75 2.58 7.20
C SER A 204 16.97 1.69 7.50
N ALA A 205 16.82 0.36 7.40
CA ALA A 205 17.91 -0.59 7.58
C ALA A 205 19.01 -0.42 6.52
N ASN A 206 20.21 -0.93 6.83
CA ASN A 206 21.39 -0.87 5.95
C ASN A 206 21.69 0.54 5.43
N GLY A 207 21.58 1.56 6.29
CA GLY A 207 21.81 2.96 5.90
C GLY A 207 20.72 3.55 5.00
N GLY A 208 19.49 3.00 5.04
CA GLY A 208 18.36 3.50 4.25
C GLY A 208 18.39 3.09 2.78
N VAL A 209 19.24 2.15 2.39
CA VAL A 209 19.36 1.67 1.00
C VAL A 209 17.99 1.25 0.43
N PRO A 210 17.14 0.48 1.14
CA PRO A 210 15.83 0.11 0.60
C PRO A 210 14.86 1.28 0.43
N GLY A 211 14.93 2.30 1.28
CA GLY A 211 14.09 3.50 1.18
C GLY A 211 14.56 4.50 0.11
N SER A 212 15.85 4.48 -0.26
CA SER A 212 16.49 5.55 -1.03
C SER A 212 15.82 5.92 -2.37
N ARG A 213 15.23 4.93 -3.07
CA ARG A 213 14.56 5.11 -4.37
C ARG A 213 13.04 4.97 -4.30
N LEU A 214 12.49 4.80 -3.10
CA LEU A 214 11.05 4.66 -2.92
C LEU A 214 10.35 5.95 -3.35
N ARG A 215 9.43 5.84 -4.30
CA ARG A 215 8.61 6.94 -4.83
C ARG A 215 7.18 6.93 -4.32
N SER A 216 6.66 5.78 -3.92
CA SER A 216 5.28 5.64 -3.43
C SER A 216 5.22 4.73 -2.21
N LEU A 217 4.66 5.26 -1.12
CA LEU A 217 4.43 4.55 0.14
C LEU A 217 2.95 4.65 0.50
N GLN A 218 2.24 3.52 0.46
CA GLN A 218 0.81 3.46 0.79
C GLN A 218 0.58 2.48 1.94
N LEU A 219 0.03 2.97 3.04
CA LEU A 219 -0.16 2.25 4.28
C LEU A 219 -1.64 2.23 4.66
N TYR A 220 -2.19 1.03 4.82
CA TYR A 220 -3.60 0.80 5.11
C TYR A 220 -3.77 0.00 6.40
N LYS A 221 -4.48 0.55 7.39
CA LYS A 221 -4.86 -0.15 8.65
C LYS A 221 -3.68 -0.90 9.30
N ILE A 222 -2.56 -0.22 9.55
CA ILE A 222 -1.40 -0.82 10.24
C ILE A 222 -1.56 -0.66 11.76
N LYS A 223 -1.39 -1.76 12.52
CA LYS A 223 -1.51 -1.79 13.98
C LYS A 223 -0.28 -1.15 14.61
N LEU A 224 -0.48 -0.42 15.69
CA LEU A 224 0.61 0.22 16.41
C LEU A 224 0.59 -0.27 17.84
N LYS A 225 1.76 -0.69 18.35
CA LYS A 225 1.90 -1.23 19.70
C LYS A 225 1.93 -0.11 20.75
N ASP A 226 2.51 1.04 20.42
CA ASP A 226 2.71 2.18 21.31
C ASP A 226 2.95 3.48 20.53
N LYS A 227 2.59 4.62 21.15
CA LYS A 227 2.56 5.94 20.49
C LYS A 227 3.94 6.48 20.12
N THR A 228 4.95 6.24 20.95
CA THR A 228 6.31 6.77 20.80
C THR A 228 7.08 6.06 19.69
N THR A 229 6.99 4.73 19.62
CA THR A 229 7.73 3.95 18.62
C THR A 229 7.25 4.19 17.19
N LEU A 230 6.00 4.60 16.96
CA LEU A 230 5.52 4.96 15.62
C LEU A 230 6.26 6.19 15.11
N SER A 231 6.27 7.27 15.89
CA SER A 231 6.86 8.54 15.43
C SER A 231 8.33 8.32 15.08
N ASP A 232 9.04 7.54 15.89
CA ASP A 232 10.45 7.22 15.67
C ASP A 232 10.65 6.30 14.47
N ALA A 233 9.85 5.23 14.35
CA ALA A 233 9.96 4.30 13.22
C ALA A 233 9.57 4.95 11.89
N LEU A 234 8.53 5.79 11.89
CA LEU A 234 8.07 6.51 10.71
C LEU A 234 9.03 7.63 10.34
N SER A 235 9.53 8.39 11.32
CA SER A 235 10.57 9.41 11.10
C SER A 235 11.85 8.77 10.53
N ALA A 236 12.30 7.64 11.09
CA ALA A 236 13.43 6.88 10.56
C ALA A 236 13.16 6.32 9.15
N CYS A 237 11.94 5.85 8.89
CA CYS A 237 11.53 5.40 7.57
C CYS A 237 11.56 6.55 6.55
N LEU A 238 10.94 7.68 6.88
CA LEU A 238 10.86 8.86 6.00
C LEU A 238 12.24 9.49 5.79
N SER A 239 13.13 9.47 6.79
CA SER A 239 14.51 9.91 6.65
C SER A 239 15.36 9.03 5.72
N ALA A 240 14.89 7.83 5.36
CA ALA A 240 15.49 7.03 4.30
C ALA A 240 14.83 7.27 2.92
N CYS A 241 13.60 7.78 2.88
CA CYS A 241 12.75 7.88 1.70
C CYS A 241 12.78 9.28 1.05
N HIS A 242 13.97 9.77 0.69
CA HIS A 242 14.16 11.11 0.11
C HIS A 242 13.53 11.28 -1.30
N SER A 243 13.32 10.18 -2.02
CA SER A 243 12.77 10.16 -3.39
C SER A 243 11.25 10.08 -3.43
N LEU A 244 10.59 10.19 -2.28
CA LEU A 244 9.15 9.96 -2.13
C LEU A 244 8.34 11.05 -2.84
N VAL A 245 7.42 10.61 -3.70
CA VAL A 245 6.52 11.45 -4.50
C VAL A 245 5.08 11.32 -4.01
N GLU A 246 4.72 10.13 -3.51
CA GLU A 246 3.40 9.85 -2.96
C GLU A 246 3.50 9.17 -1.59
N LEU A 247 2.73 9.72 -0.64
CA LEU A 247 2.56 9.16 0.68
C LEU A 247 1.08 9.09 1.02
N LYS A 248 0.57 7.88 1.24
CA LYS A 248 -0.83 7.61 1.55
C LYS A 248 -0.95 6.83 2.85
N PHE A 249 -1.74 7.35 3.78
CA PHE A 249 -2.14 6.68 5.01
C PHE A 249 -3.66 6.61 5.04
N VAL A 250 -4.20 5.39 5.20
CA VAL A 250 -5.63 5.17 5.30
C VAL A 250 -5.93 4.25 6.46
N GLY A 251 -6.94 4.61 7.23
CA GLY A 251 -7.43 3.71 8.26
C GLY A 251 -6.53 3.63 9.48
N MET A 252 -5.72 4.66 9.74
CA MET A 252 -4.77 4.66 10.86
C MET A 252 -5.47 5.01 12.17
N MET A 253 -5.23 4.18 13.18
CA MET A 253 -5.66 4.39 14.56
C MET A 253 -4.48 4.94 15.38
N HIS A 254 -4.71 5.99 16.16
CA HIS A 254 -3.71 6.55 17.10
C HIS A 254 -2.42 7.10 16.46
N VAL A 255 -2.54 7.81 15.33
CA VAL A 255 -1.42 8.48 14.68
C VAL A 255 -1.61 9.99 14.73
N TYR A 256 -0.54 10.69 15.13
CA TYR A 256 -0.50 12.13 15.20
C TYR A 256 -0.11 12.69 13.84
N ILE A 257 -1.07 13.31 13.14
CA ILE A 257 -0.83 13.91 11.82
C ILE A 257 0.26 14.98 11.89
N SER A 258 0.30 15.76 12.97
CA SER A 258 1.33 16.79 13.15
C SER A 258 2.74 16.19 13.14
N ARG A 259 2.95 15.02 13.75
CA ARG A 259 4.23 14.29 13.70
C ARG A 259 4.57 13.77 12.32
N ILE A 260 3.58 13.31 11.56
CA ILE A 260 3.79 12.91 10.16
C ILE A 260 4.22 14.13 9.34
N LEU A 261 3.49 15.22 9.45
CA LEU A 261 3.78 16.44 8.70
C LEU A 261 5.16 17.00 9.06
N GLU A 262 5.54 17.03 10.34
CA GLU A 262 6.91 17.38 10.77
C GLU A 262 7.97 16.51 10.08
N ALA A 263 7.79 15.18 10.10
CA ALA A 263 8.75 14.25 9.50
C ALA A 263 8.82 14.40 7.96
N VAL A 264 7.67 14.52 7.31
CA VAL A 264 7.57 14.73 5.86
C VAL A 264 8.24 16.05 5.46
N SER A 265 7.96 17.13 6.20
CA SER A 265 8.58 18.43 5.97
C SER A 265 10.11 18.37 6.06
N ARG A 266 10.62 17.57 7.00
CA ARG A 266 12.07 17.43 7.21
C ARG A 266 12.77 16.63 6.10
N TYR A 267 12.14 15.57 5.59
CA TYR A 267 12.83 14.56 4.78
C TYR A 267 12.33 14.42 3.33
N CYS A 268 11.08 14.74 3.03
CA CYS A 268 10.41 14.38 1.77
C CYS A 268 10.11 15.62 0.88
N ARG A 269 11.17 16.29 0.39
CA ARG A 269 11.05 17.52 -0.43
C ARG A 269 10.47 17.32 -1.83
N LEU A 270 10.41 16.07 -2.31
CA LEU A 270 9.90 15.72 -3.63
C LEU A 270 8.42 15.28 -3.60
N LEU A 271 7.77 15.39 -2.43
CA LEU A 271 6.41 14.93 -2.26
C LEU A 271 5.44 15.77 -3.10
N GLU A 272 4.64 15.09 -3.92
CA GLU A 272 3.61 15.69 -4.78
C GLU A 272 2.20 15.34 -4.32
N ARG A 273 2.03 14.17 -3.67
CA ARG A 273 0.74 13.67 -3.19
C ARG A 273 0.83 13.24 -1.73
N PHE A 274 0.07 13.90 -0.88
CA PHE A 274 -0.10 13.53 0.52
C PHE A 274 -1.56 13.20 0.80
N ILE A 275 -1.81 11.98 1.25
CA ILE A 275 -3.15 11.50 1.58
C ILE A 275 -3.16 10.94 3.00
N PHE A 276 -4.02 11.49 3.85
CA PHE A 276 -4.24 11.04 5.20
C PHE A 276 -5.75 10.93 5.46
N GLU A 277 -6.21 9.68 5.59
CA GLU A 277 -7.60 9.35 5.91
C GLU A 277 -7.67 8.72 7.30
N PHE A 278 -8.09 9.53 8.27
CA PHE A 278 -8.27 9.07 9.65
C PHE A 278 -9.54 8.22 9.78
N SER A 279 -9.49 7.14 10.55
CA SER A 279 -10.64 6.22 10.68
C SER A 279 -11.19 6.02 12.08
N GLY A 280 -10.73 6.77 13.09
CA GLY A 280 -11.28 6.70 14.44
C GLY A 280 -10.29 6.95 15.58
N GLY A 281 -10.84 7.36 16.72
CA GLY A 281 -10.10 7.88 17.88
C GLY A 281 -10.30 9.39 18.05
N ARG A 282 -9.66 10.00 19.04
CA ARG A 282 -9.61 11.46 19.16
C ARG A 282 -8.78 12.00 17.98
N PRO A 283 -9.34 12.84 17.10
CA PRO A 283 -8.58 13.44 16.02
C PRO A 283 -7.41 14.24 16.60
N ASP A 284 -6.30 14.25 15.88
CA ASP A 284 -5.13 15.04 16.25
C ASP A 284 -5.22 16.44 15.64
N LEU A 285 -4.79 17.42 16.42
CA LEU A 285 -4.75 18.82 16.02
C LEU A 285 -3.60 19.04 15.04
N VAL A 286 -3.92 19.62 13.89
CA VAL A 286 -2.89 20.13 12.96
C VAL A 286 -2.44 21.49 13.47
N GLU A 287 -1.18 21.62 13.91
CA GLU A 287 -0.67 22.91 14.38
C GLU A 287 -0.32 23.84 13.20
N THR A 288 -0.64 25.13 13.33
CA THR A 288 -0.34 26.14 12.30
C THR A 288 1.16 26.23 11.97
N SER A 289 2.03 26.07 12.97
CA SER A 289 3.49 26.05 12.82
C SER A 289 3.95 24.93 11.89
N VAL A 290 3.37 23.73 12.07
CA VAL A 290 3.65 22.55 11.26
C VAL A 290 3.16 22.72 9.83
N CYS A 291 1.98 23.32 9.62
CA CYS A 291 1.49 23.67 8.28
C CYS A 291 2.45 24.59 7.52
N LYS A 292 2.99 25.62 8.19
CA LYS A 292 3.95 26.55 7.58
C LYS A 292 5.24 25.85 7.18
N GLU A 293 5.79 25.01 8.07
CA GLU A 293 7.00 24.23 7.76
C GLU A 293 6.76 23.27 6.59
N PHE A 294 5.58 22.64 6.54
CA PHE A 294 5.18 21.72 5.49
C PHE A 294 5.05 22.40 4.12
N VAL A 295 4.40 23.55 4.07
CA VAL A 295 4.29 24.38 2.86
C VAL A 295 5.67 24.77 2.32
N VAL A 296 6.56 25.24 3.21
CA VAL A 296 7.88 25.72 2.82
C VAL A 296 8.78 24.59 2.31
N ASN A 297 8.75 23.43 2.96
CA ASN A 297 9.68 22.34 2.67
C ASN A 297 9.17 21.33 1.62
N CYS A 298 7.87 21.30 1.34
CA CYS A 298 7.26 20.41 0.34
C CYS A 298 6.53 21.22 -0.76
N PRO A 299 7.21 22.11 -1.50
CA PRO A 299 6.54 23.07 -2.40
C PRO A 299 5.84 22.44 -3.62
N LYS A 300 6.11 21.16 -3.92
CA LYS A 300 5.59 20.42 -5.08
C LYS A 300 4.26 19.73 -4.85
N ILE A 301 3.63 19.91 -3.69
CA ILE A 301 2.35 19.27 -3.39
C ILE A 301 1.29 19.75 -4.39
N THR A 302 0.75 18.80 -5.13
CA THR A 302 -0.35 18.99 -6.10
C THR A 302 -1.66 18.38 -5.59
N THR A 303 -1.58 17.38 -4.70
CA THR A 303 -2.73 16.70 -4.11
C THR A 303 -2.57 16.63 -2.60
N LEU A 304 -3.54 17.18 -1.88
CA LEU A 304 -3.59 17.15 -0.43
C LEU A 304 -4.96 16.61 0.03
N VAL A 305 -4.95 15.49 0.74
CA VAL A 305 -6.15 14.90 1.33
C VAL A 305 -5.93 14.76 2.82
N LEU A 306 -6.70 15.52 3.61
CA LEU A 306 -6.71 15.46 5.07
C LEU A 306 -8.16 15.20 5.49
N GLN A 307 -8.55 13.94 5.64
CA GLN A 307 -9.92 13.59 6.00
C GLN A 307 -10.03 13.21 7.48
N ALA A 308 -11.15 13.61 8.09
CA ALA A 308 -11.49 13.33 9.49
C ALA A 308 -10.41 13.80 10.50
N CYS A 309 -9.75 14.92 10.21
CA CYS A 309 -8.77 15.57 11.09
C CYS A 309 -9.39 16.73 11.90
N GLU A 310 -8.71 17.14 12.98
CA GLU A 310 -9.01 18.39 13.67
C GLU A 310 -8.29 19.54 12.96
N LEU A 311 -8.88 20.01 11.86
CA LEU A 311 -8.34 21.05 10.98
C LEU A 311 -9.14 22.34 11.15
N PHE A 312 -8.49 23.41 11.62
CA PHE A 312 -9.12 24.73 11.80
C PHE A 312 -8.99 25.59 10.52
N PRO A 313 -9.81 26.66 10.39
CA PRO A 313 -9.81 27.50 9.19
C PRO A 313 -8.45 28.11 8.84
N SER A 314 -7.68 28.55 9.83
CA SER A 314 -6.35 29.16 9.64
C SER A 314 -5.35 28.20 9.00
N GLU A 315 -5.36 26.95 9.42
CA GLU A 315 -4.49 25.87 8.98
C GLU A 315 -4.86 25.45 7.56
N ALA A 316 -6.15 25.24 7.30
CA ALA A 316 -6.65 24.94 5.97
C ALA A 316 -6.28 26.07 4.98
N PHE A 317 -6.46 27.32 5.39
CA PHE A 317 -6.09 28.48 4.59
C PHE A 317 -4.58 28.55 4.32
N GLU A 318 -3.74 28.35 5.34
CA GLU A 318 -2.28 28.33 5.20
C GLU A 318 -1.82 27.26 4.20
N LEU A 319 -2.38 26.04 4.28
CA LEU A 319 -2.05 24.95 3.37
C LEU A 319 -2.45 25.29 1.92
N VAL A 320 -3.70 25.74 1.71
CA VAL A 320 -4.22 26.02 0.35
C VAL A 320 -3.58 27.25 -0.28
N LYS A 321 -3.29 28.28 0.52
CA LYS A 321 -2.58 29.47 0.04
C LYS A 321 -1.10 29.18 -0.21
N GLY A 322 -0.49 28.37 0.65
CA GLY A 322 0.94 28.10 0.66
C GLY A 322 1.43 27.26 -0.52
N PHE A 323 0.67 26.25 -0.92
CA PHE A 323 1.06 25.37 -2.03
C PHE A 323 0.65 25.97 -3.39
N ASN A 324 1.64 26.50 -4.12
CA ASN A 324 1.40 27.16 -5.42
C ASN A 324 0.92 26.22 -6.53
N GLU A 325 1.29 24.93 -6.47
CA GLU A 325 0.95 23.91 -7.46
C GLU A 325 -0.24 23.04 -7.04
N LEU A 326 -0.91 23.39 -5.93
CA LEU A 326 -2.01 22.61 -5.39
C LEU A 326 -3.22 22.61 -6.33
N LYS A 327 -3.57 21.43 -6.82
CA LYS A 327 -4.70 21.20 -7.75
C LYS A 327 -5.87 20.52 -7.08
N TYR A 328 -5.62 19.65 -6.11
CA TYR A 328 -6.64 18.84 -5.47
C TYR A 328 -6.56 18.98 -3.95
N VAL A 329 -7.69 19.32 -3.33
CA VAL A 329 -7.88 19.37 -1.89
C VAL A 329 -9.12 18.59 -1.50
N ASP A 330 -8.98 17.77 -0.47
CA ASP A 330 -10.10 17.09 0.19
C ASP A 330 -9.94 17.17 1.71
N PHE A 331 -10.84 17.93 2.33
CA PHE A 331 -10.95 18.12 3.78
C PHE A 331 -12.26 17.55 4.33
N SER A 332 -12.75 16.47 3.72
CA SER A 332 -14.01 15.85 4.13
C SER A 332 -13.96 15.37 5.60
N ASN A 333 -15.09 15.51 6.31
CA ASN A 333 -15.25 15.18 7.73
C ASN A 333 -14.30 15.93 8.69
N CYS A 334 -13.64 17.03 8.30
CA CYS A 334 -12.84 17.82 9.23
C CYS A 334 -13.72 18.56 10.24
N TYR A 335 -13.64 18.15 11.51
CA TYR A 335 -14.62 18.52 12.55
C TYR A 335 -14.55 19.99 13.00
N SER A 336 -13.36 20.59 12.96
CA SER A 336 -13.13 21.97 13.41
C SER A 336 -13.11 22.99 12.26
N LEU A 337 -13.31 22.52 11.02
CA LEU A 337 -13.28 23.39 9.86
C LEU A 337 -14.62 24.10 9.73
N THR A 338 -14.59 25.43 9.61
CA THR A 338 -15.77 26.29 9.43
C THR A 338 -15.72 27.02 8.09
N GLY A 339 -16.80 27.69 7.69
CA GLY A 339 -16.84 28.44 6.44
C GLY A 339 -15.91 29.68 6.44
N ALA A 340 -15.39 30.11 7.59
CA ALA A 340 -14.38 31.17 7.70
C ALA A 340 -13.16 30.90 6.81
N PHE A 341 -12.82 29.63 6.57
CA PHE A 341 -11.81 29.21 5.61
C PHE A 341 -12.14 29.65 4.17
N LEU A 342 -13.40 29.47 3.76
CA LEU A 342 -13.90 29.86 2.44
C LEU A 342 -13.96 31.39 2.32
N GLU A 343 -14.37 32.10 3.38
CA GLU A 343 -14.34 33.56 3.41
C GLU A 343 -12.91 34.10 3.28
N ASP A 344 -11.95 33.50 3.99
CA ASP A 344 -10.54 33.85 3.88
C ASP A 344 -10.00 33.62 2.46
N LEU A 345 -10.31 32.49 1.84
CA LEU A 345 -9.99 32.22 0.44
C LEU A 345 -10.62 33.25 -0.52
N ALA A 346 -11.88 33.62 -0.27
CA ALA A 346 -12.61 34.59 -1.09
C ALA A 346 -12.04 36.01 -0.96
N THR A 347 -11.59 36.41 0.24
CA THR A 347 -11.15 37.79 0.54
C THR A 347 -9.65 37.97 0.36
N LYS A 348 -8.84 37.11 1.00
CA LYS A 348 -7.37 37.18 1.04
C LYS A 348 -6.71 36.51 -0.16
N GLY A 349 -7.44 35.65 -0.88
CA GLY A 349 -6.92 34.89 -2.01
C GLY A 349 -6.01 33.71 -1.62
N GLY A 350 -5.63 32.91 -2.60
CA GLY A 350 -4.93 31.62 -2.43
C GLY A 350 -5.54 30.58 -3.37
N GLY A 351 -4.90 29.42 -3.54
CA GLY A 351 -5.48 28.31 -4.31
C GLY A 351 -5.79 28.62 -5.79
N ASN A 352 -5.03 29.51 -6.45
CA ASN A 352 -5.30 29.90 -7.85
C ASN A 352 -5.16 28.73 -8.85
N SER A 353 -4.35 27.71 -8.49
CA SER A 353 -4.13 26.48 -9.25
C SER A 353 -5.13 25.38 -8.92
N LEU A 354 -6.05 25.63 -7.97
CA LEU A 354 -6.95 24.61 -7.47
C LEU A 354 -7.98 24.24 -8.52
N GLU A 355 -8.06 22.94 -8.82
CA GLU A 355 -8.99 22.35 -9.79
C GLU A 355 -10.14 21.64 -9.09
N VAL A 356 -9.89 21.09 -7.91
CA VAL A 356 -10.84 20.30 -7.12
C VAL A 356 -10.75 20.68 -5.64
N MET A 357 -11.90 20.99 -5.04
CA MET A 357 -12.05 21.20 -3.61
C MET A 357 -13.24 20.38 -3.08
N ILE A 358 -12.97 19.48 -2.14
CA ILE A 358 -13.98 18.62 -1.51
C ILE A 358 -14.03 18.91 -0.01
N LEU A 359 -15.20 19.32 0.47
CA LEU A 359 -15.52 19.65 1.85
C LEU A 359 -16.79 18.88 2.30
N ARG A 360 -16.88 17.59 1.97
CA ARG A 360 -18.06 16.79 2.33
C ARG A 360 -18.15 16.62 3.84
N ARG A 361 -19.37 16.66 4.37
CA ARG A 361 -19.67 16.42 5.80
C ARG A 361 -18.83 17.32 6.73
N VAL A 362 -18.55 18.55 6.30
CA VAL A 362 -18.00 19.60 7.16
C VAL A 362 -19.19 20.35 7.77
N TYR A 363 -19.61 19.92 8.96
CA TYR A 363 -20.89 20.34 9.56
C TYR A 363 -20.94 21.80 10.02
N ASN A 364 -19.80 22.48 10.11
CA ASN A 364 -19.71 23.87 10.57
C ASN A 364 -19.52 24.88 9.43
N LEU A 365 -19.82 24.49 8.18
CA LEU A 365 -19.84 25.43 7.06
C LEU A 365 -21.07 26.33 7.14
N ASP A 366 -20.86 27.63 7.34
CA ASP A 366 -21.93 28.62 7.35
C ASP A 366 -22.33 29.04 5.92
N LYS A 367 -23.63 29.17 5.70
CA LYS A 367 -24.24 29.53 4.41
C LYS A 367 -23.78 30.89 3.90
N VAL A 368 -23.63 31.89 4.78
CA VAL A 368 -23.18 33.23 4.40
C VAL A 368 -21.75 33.18 3.87
N GLU A 369 -20.87 32.44 4.54
CA GLU A 369 -19.46 32.27 4.18
C GLU A 369 -19.33 31.50 2.84
N VAL A 370 -20.12 30.44 2.65
CA VAL A 370 -20.20 29.73 1.37
C VAL A 370 -20.68 30.65 0.24
N ILE A 371 -21.72 31.45 0.46
CA ILE A 371 -22.23 32.40 -0.54
C ILE A 371 -21.16 33.44 -0.90
N LYS A 372 -20.41 33.97 0.07
CA LYS A 372 -19.28 34.88 -0.19
C LYS A 372 -18.24 34.23 -1.10
N PHE A 373 -17.91 32.96 -0.87
CA PHE A 373 -16.99 32.22 -1.73
C PHE A 373 -17.55 31.99 -3.14
N LEU A 374 -18.81 31.59 -3.28
CA LEU A 374 -19.45 31.44 -4.59
C LEU A 374 -19.49 32.76 -5.37
N ARG A 375 -19.72 33.90 -4.71
CA ARG A 375 -19.61 35.23 -5.33
C ARG A 375 -18.19 35.52 -5.83
N ALA A 376 -17.17 35.11 -5.08
CA ALA A 376 -15.78 35.23 -5.52
C ALA A 376 -15.48 34.35 -6.76
N LEU A 377 -16.05 33.14 -6.85
CA LEU A 377 -15.96 32.31 -8.05
C LEU A 377 -16.60 33.01 -9.26
N LEU A 378 -17.82 33.55 -9.10
CA LEU A 378 -18.54 34.28 -10.14
C LEU A 378 -17.80 35.57 -10.57
N ALA A 379 -17.07 36.21 -9.65
CA ALA A 379 -16.20 37.34 -9.94
C ALA A 379 -14.88 36.93 -10.65
N GLY A 380 -14.70 35.66 -10.98
CA GLY A 380 -13.56 35.16 -11.75
C GLY A 380 -12.31 34.84 -10.91
N LYS A 381 -12.44 34.70 -9.58
CA LYS A 381 -11.41 34.07 -8.74
C LYS A 381 -11.48 32.53 -8.92
N PHE A 382 -10.39 31.82 -8.64
CA PHE A 382 -10.30 30.36 -8.77
C PHE A 382 -10.65 29.83 -10.18
N ARG A 383 -10.08 30.44 -11.22
CA ARG A 383 -10.41 30.14 -12.63
C ARG A 383 -10.17 28.68 -13.05
N GLN A 384 -9.33 27.95 -12.31
CA GLN A 384 -9.03 26.55 -12.59
C GLN A 384 -9.98 25.58 -11.88
N LEU A 385 -10.80 26.07 -10.93
CA LEU A 385 -11.68 25.23 -10.11
C LEU A 385 -12.81 24.68 -10.97
N ARG A 386 -12.81 23.36 -11.14
CA ARG A 386 -13.78 22.62 -11.95
C ARG A 386 -14.74 21.82 -11.08
N HIS A 387 -14.31 21.43 -9.88
CA HIS A 387 -15.12 20.66 -8.95
C HIS A 387 -15.09 21.28 -7.56
N PHE A 388 -16.26 21.62 -7.05
CA PHE A 388 -16.47 22.06 -5.68
C PHE A 388 -17.62 21.24 -5.08
N ASP A 389 -17.38 20.59 -3.96
CA ASP A 389 -18.33 19.69 -3.30
C ASP A 389 -18.39 19.99 -1.80
N ILE A 390 -19.58 20.35 -1.31
CA ILE A 390 -19.87 20.68 0.10
C ILE A 390 -20.97 19.78 0.69
N SER A 391 -21.20 18.61 0.10
CA SER A 391 -22.34 17.75 0.44
C SER A 391 -22.29 17.30 1.91
N ALA A 392 -23.35 17.52 2.68
CA ALA A 392 -23.53 17.06 4.06
C ALA A 392 -25.01 16.70 4.32
N SER A 393 -25.29 15.63 5.08
CA SER A 393 -26.67 15.18 5.37
C SER A 393 -27.50 16.22 6.12
N GLY A 394 -26.85 17.00 6.99
CA GLY A 394 -27.49 18.07 7.79
C GLY A 394 -27.62 19.43 7.09
N GLY A 395 -27.17 19.60 5.84
CA GLY A 395 -27.12 20.90 5.17
C GLY A 395 -26.03 21.83 5.72
N LEU A 396 -26.11 23.13 5.36
CA LEU A 396 -25.21 24.18 5.85
C LEU A 396 -25.76 24.82 7.12
N VAL A 397 -24.89 25.36 7.97
CA VAL A 397 -25.30 26.16 9.13
C VAL A 397 -25.92 27.47 8.61
N ASP A 398 -27.14 27.79 9.02
CA ASP A 398 -27.80 29.06 8.73
C ASP A 398 -27.81 29.93 9.99
N THR A 399 -26.83 30.82 10.12
CA THR A 399 -26.78 31.81 11.20
C THR A 399 -27.54 33.11 10.88
N GLY A 400 -28.15 33.20 9.68
CA GLY A 400 -28.95 34.35 9.25
C GLY A 400 -30.44 34.17 9.54
N ASP A 401 -31.15 35.27 9.82
CA ASP A 401 -32.59 35.29 10.01
C ASP A 401 -33.32 34.64 8.83
N GLY A 402 -33.91 33.47 9.10
CA GLY A 402 -35.07 32.89 8.42
C GLY A 402 -35.07 32.88 6.89
N SER A 403 -34.31 31.99 6.25
CA SER A 403 -34.77 31.40 4.98
C SER A 403 -34.20 30.01 4.75
N ASP A 404 -35.03 29.03 5.11
CA ASP A 404 -34.87 27.60 4.87
C ASP A 404 -34.60 27.34 3.38
N LEU A 405 -33.36 27.01 3.03
CA LEU A 405 -32.97 26.65 1.67
C LEU A 405 -31.93 25.54 1.73
N ARG A 406 -32.41 24.29 1.52
CA ARG A 406 -31.59 23.08 1.39
C ARG A 406 -30.99 23.04 -0.01
N TYR A 407 -29.67 23.03 -0.13
CA TYR A 407 -29.02 22.83 -1.42
C TYR A 407 -27.80 21.90 -1.34
N GLY A 408 -27.77 20.90 -2.22
CA GLY A 408 -26.55 20.27 -2.68
C GLY A 408 -26.06 21.00 -3.93
N VAL A 409 -24.82 21.52 -3.90
CA VAL A 409 -24.21 22.18 -5.06
C VAL A 409 -23.14 21.25 -5.65
N ARG A 410 -23.36 20.78 -6.88
CA ARG A 410 -22.33 20.20 -7.74
C ARG A 410 -22.01 21.18 -8.87
N TYR A 411 -20.80 21.72 -8.87
CA TYR A 411 -20.24 22.40 -10.04
C TYR A 411 -19.54 21.36 -10.93
N GLY A 412 -19.92 21.30 -12.22
CA GLY A 412 -19.39 20.32 -13.19
C GLY A 412 -20.45 19.52 -13.98
N GLY A 413 -21.75 19.74 -13.72
CA GLY A 413 -22.87 19.17 -14.47
C GLY A 413 -24.17 19.31 -13.67
N GLN A 414 -24.91 20.41 -13.92
CA GLN A 414 -26.26 20.82 -13.43
C GLN A 414 -26.82 20.14 -12.16
N PHE A 415 -27.23 20.85 -11.09
CA PHE A 415 -27.93 22.14 -11.03
C PHE A 415 -27.37 23.09 -9.96
N ILE A 416 -27.45 24.39 -10.26
CA ILE A 416 -27.47 25.48 -9.29
C ILE A 416 -28.92 25.95 -9.25
N TYR A 417 -29.53 25.96 -8.07
CA TYR A 417 -30.56 26.96 -7.78
C TYR A 417 -30.09 27.70 -6.52
N LEU A 418 -30.04 29.03 -6.65
CA LEU A 418 -29.81 29.98 -5.56
C LEU A 418 -31.10 30.12 -4.76
#